data_AF-A0A7C4IG11-F1
#
_entry.id   AF-A0A7C4IG11-F1
#
_cell.length_a   1.000
_cell.length_b   1.000
_cell.length_c   1.000
_cell.angle_alpha   90.00
_cell.angle_beta   90.00
_cell.angle_gamma   90.00
#
_symmetry.space_group_name_H-M   'P 1'
#
loop_
_entity.id
_entity.type
_entity.pdbx_description
1 polymer ?
#
loop_
_entity_poly.entity_id
_entity_poly.type
_entity_poly.pdbx_seq_one_letter_code
_entity_poly.pdbx_strand_id
1 'polypeptide(L)'
;MLSMLNRVDLLIVDELGYLSFSLAGAELPFQVFADRYERGSILITSNLPFGEWGQVFQGERMTAALLNRLPLPHLRDERQSYRFRQSAKAAKEKKTGKWTTAAVENEAASRTRSSAVVSSGQRGWP
;
A
#
# COMPACT_ATOMS: atom_id res chain seq x y z
N MET A 1 -18.22 23.41 13.99
CA MET A 1 -17.22 22.44 13.52
C MET A 1 -17.69 21.72 12.26
N LEU A 2 -18.85 21.03 12.28
CA LEU A 2 -19.43 20.35 11.12
C LEU A 2 -19.68 21.26 9.89
N SER A 3 -20.09 22.50 10.12
CA SER A 3 -20.33 23.49 9.06
C SER A 3 -19.10 23.81 8.20
N MET A 4 -17.89 23.57 8.72
CA MET A 4 -16.66 23.76 7.95
C MET A 4 -16.47 22.66 6.89
N LEU A 5 -16.88 21.43 7.19
CA LEU A 5 -16.81 20.29 6.28
C LEU A 5 -17.79 20.42 5.10
N ASN A 6 -18.85 21.21 5.26
CA ASN A 6 -19.79 21.50 4.19
C ASN A 6 -19.32 22.61 3.23
N ARG A 7 -18.27 23.37 3.59
CA ARG A 7 -17.73 24.47 2.77
C ARG A 7 -16.63 24.04 1.81
N VAL A 8 -16.05 22.86 2.00
CA VAL A 8 -15.00 22.34 1.11
C VAL A 8 -15.64 21.73 -0.13
N ASP A 9 -14.99 21.90 -1.29
CA ASP A 9 -15.45 21.32 -2.55
C ASP A 9 -15.34 19.78 -2.53
N LEU A 10 -14.25 19.27 -1.93
CA LEU A 10 -13.97 17.84 -1.81
C LEU A 10 -13.71 17.45 -0.35
N LEU A 11 -14.47 16.46 0.14
CA LEU A 11 -14.21 15.79 1.41
C LEU A 11 -13.61 14.41 1.12
N ILE A 12 -12.44 14.14 1.70
CA ILE A 12 -11.77 12.84 1.59
C ILE A 12 -11.91 12.11 2.92
N VAL A 13 -12.44 10.88 2.85
CA VAL A 13 -12.55 9.95 3.97
C VAL A 13 -11.65 8.77 3.65
N ASP A 14 -10.53 8.66 4.34
CA ASP A 14 -9.54 7.63 4.10
C ASP A 14 -9.73 6.44 5.07
N GLU A 15 -9.42 5.23 4.58
CA GLU A 15 -9.36 3.99 5.37
C GLU A 15 -10.66 3.60 6.12
N LEU A 16 -11.81 3.90 5.52
CA LEU A 16 -13.10 3.50 6.08
C LEU A 16 -13.19 1.98 6.15
N GLY A 17 -13.43 1.43 7.35
CA GLY A 17 -13.49 -0.02 7.57
C GLY A 17 -12.44 -0.59 8.51
N TYR A 18 -11.41 0.18 8.87
CA TYR A 18 -10.48 -0.22 9.93
C TYR A 18 -11.04 -0.05 11.34
N LEU A 19 -11.91 0.94 11.54
CA LEU A 19 -12.57 1.21 12.80
C LEU A 19 -14.07 1.00 12.66
N SER A 20 -14.65 0.26 13.59
CA SER A 20 -16.09 0.17 13.77
C SER A 20 -16.55 1.29 14.69
N PHE A 21 -17.55 2.04 14.25
CA PHE A 21 -18.12 3.10 15.07
C PHE A 21 -19.05 2.49 16.13
N SER A 22 -19.24 3.20 17.24
CA SER A 22 -20.43 2.98 18.07
C SER A 22 -21.65 3.58 17.37
N LEU A 23 -22.86 3.20 17.79
CA LEU A 23 -24.09 3.77 17.23
C LEU A 23 -24.09 5.31 17.28
N ALA A 24 -23.72 5.88 18.43
CA ALA A 24 -23.56 7.32 18.60
C ALA A 24 -22.39 7.90 17.78
N GLY A 25 -21.30 7.15 17.62
CA GLY A 25 -20.15 7.56 16.81
C GLY A 25 -20.45 7.62 15.31
N ALA A 26 -21.41 6.83 14.83
CA ALA A 26 -21.82 6.78 13.44
C ALA A 26 -22.78 7.92 13.03
N GLU A 27 -23.43 8.59 14.00
CA GLU A 27 -24.35 9.69 13.73
C GLU A 27 -23.66 10.88 13.04
N LEU A 28 -22.43 11.21 13.47
CA LEU A 28 -21.68 12.34 12.92
C LEU A 28 -21.28 12.13 11.44
N PRO A 29 -20.63 11.01 11.04
CA PRO A 29 -20.39 10.71 9.64
C PRO A 29 -21.68 10.66 8.82
N PHE A 30 -22.75 10.11 9.37
CA PHE A 30 -24.04 10.05 8.70
C PHE A 30 -24.60 11.45 8.40
N GLN A 31 -24.57 12.36 9.37
CA GLN A 31 -24.97 13.75 9.18
C GLN A 31 -24.14 14.44 8.11
N VAL A 32 -22.81 14.28 8.13
CA VAL A 32 -21.91 14.89 7.14
C VAL A 32 -22.21 14.37 5.73
N PHE A 33 -22.38 13.06 5.56
CA PHE A 33 -22.65 12.49 4.23
C PHE A 33 -24.07 12.81 3.76
N ALA A 34 -25.05 12.82 4.67
CA ALA A 34 -26.41 13.24 4.38
C ALA A 34 -26.46 14.70 3.91
N ASP A 35 -25.70 15.57 4.58
CA ASP A 35 -25.58 16.95 4.20
C ASP A 35 -24.92 17.10 2.83
N ARG A 36 -23.80 16.43 2.58
CA ARG A 36 -23.06 16.63 1.33
C ARG A 36 -23.69 15.91 0.13
N TYR A 37 -24.70 15.08 0.34
CA TYR A 37 -25.48 14.45 -0.74
C TYR A 37 -25.98 15.50 -1.73
N GLU A 38 -25.62 15.34 -3.01
CA GLU A 38 -25.95 16.27 -4.12
C GLU A 38 -25.45 17.73 -3.95
N ARG A 39 -24.78 18.07 -2.85
CA ARG A 39 -24.26 19.41 -2.56
C ARG A 39 -22.74 19.53 -2.66
N GLY A 40 -21.99 18.44 -2.51
CA GLY A 40 -20.52 18.46 -2.56
C GLY A 40 -19.88 17.08 -2.77
N SER A 41 -18.68 17.05 -3.35
CA SER A 41 -18.02 15.79 -3.74
C SER A 41 -17.40 15.08 -2.54
N ILE A 42 -17.66 13.79 -2.38
CA ILE A 42 -17.05 12.93 -1.35
C ILE A 42 -16.20 11.86 -2.04
N LEU A 43 -14.95 11.71 -1.62
CA LEU A 43 -14.10 10.58 -1.97
C LEU A 43 -13.90 9.72 -0.73
N ILE A 44 -14.22 8.43 -0.83
CA ILE A 44 -14.04 7.46 0.25
C ILE A 44 -13.07 6.38 -0.22
N THR A 45 -12.06 6.09 0.58
CA THR A 45 -11.25 4.88 0.43
C THR A 45 -11.65 3.89 1.51
N SER A 46 -11.77 2.62 1.14
CA SER A 46 -12.16 1.55 2.06
C SER A 46 -11.45 0.27 1.67
N ASN A 47 -11.06 -0.50 2.68
CA ASN A 47 -10.59 -1.87 2.52
C ASN A 47 -11.75 -2.88 2.45
N LEU A 48 -12.99 -2.45 2.70
CA LEU A 48 -14.18 -3.29 2.74
C LEU A 48 -15.08 -3.05 1.52
N PRO A 49 -15.66 -4.10 0.93
CA PRO A 49 -16.72 -3.92 -0.06
C PRO A 49 -17.97 -3.30 0.58
N PHE A 50 -18.83 -2.66 -0.22
CA PHE A 50 -20.04 -2.00 0.30
C PHE A 50 -20.96 -2.91 1.12
N GLY A 51 -21.10 -4.18 0.74
CA GLY A 51 -21.90 -5.15 1.48
C GLY A 51 -21.41 -5.37 2.93
N GLU A 52 -20.15 -5.06 3.19
CA GLU A 52 -19.52 -5.22 4.50
C GLU A 52 -19.53 -3.95 5.35
N TRP A 53 -20.02 -2.81 4.83
CA TRP A 53 -20.09 -1.56 5.59
C TRP A 53 -21.10 -1.59 6.74
N GLY A 54 -21.97 -2.60 6.79
CA GLY A 54 -22.84 -2.88 7.95
C GLY A 54 -22.05 -3.01 9.26
N GLN A 55 -20.83 -3.56 9.19
CA GLN A 55 -19.94 -3.73 10.35
C GLN A 55 -19.32 -2.42 10.84
N VAL A 56 -19.24 -1.41 9.97
CA VAL A 56 -18.64 -0.10 10.26
C VAL A 56 -19.64 0.81 10.96
N PHE A 57 -20.87 0.87 10.45
CA PHE A 57 -21.94 1.75 10.94
C PHE A 57 -22.94 1.06 11.88
N GLN A 58 -22.65 -0.17 12.34
CA GLN A 58 -23.46 -0.91 13.33
C GLN A 58 -24.94 -1.04 12.95
N GLY A 59 -25.23 -1.43 11.70
CA GLY A 59 -26.58 -1.76 11.28
C GLY A 59 -26.86 -1.58 9.79
N GLU A 60 -27.47 -2.61 9.17
CA GLU A 60 -27.80 -2.61 7.74
C GLU A 60 -28.68 -1.44 7.31
N ARG A 61 -29.64 -1.01 8.15
CA ARG A 61 -30.53 0.10 7.81
C ARG A 61 -29.79 1.43 7.66
N MET A 62 -28.88 1.74 8.58
CA MET A 62 -28.12 2.99 8.55
C MET A 62 -27.11 2.97 7.40
N THR A 63 -26.43 1.84 7.21
CA THR A 63 -25.53 1.64 6.06
C THR A 63 -26.27 1.74 4.74
N ALA A 64 -27.45 1.12 4.58
CA ALA A 64 -28.24 1.22 3.35
C ALA A 64 -28.69 2.66 3.08
N ALA A 65 -29.14 3.38 4.11
CA ALA A 65 -29.51 4.79 3.99
C ALA A 65 -28.30 5.68 3.60
N LEU A 66 -27.10 5.33 4.06
CA LEU A 66 -25.85 6.01 3.70
C LEU A 66 -25.42 5.70 2.26
N LEU A 67 -25.47 4.42 1.87
CA LEU A 67 -25.12 3.95 0.54
C LEU A 67 -26.05 4.51 -0.55
N ASN A 68 -27.34 4.66 -0.25
CA ASN A 68 -28.28 5.35 -1.14
C ASN A 68 -27.86 6.80 -1.43
N ARG A 69 -27.07 7.42 -0.55
CA ARG A 69 -26.53 8.78 -0.74
C ARG A 69 -25.13 8.79 -1.36
N LEU A 70 -24.57 7.62 -1.68
CA LEU A 70 -23.26 7.49 -2.32
C LEU A 70 -23.34 6.69 -3.65
N PRO A 71 -24.31 6.93 -4.56
CA PRO A 71 -24.49 6.11 -5.76
C PRO A 71 -23.41 6.34 -6.86
N LEU A 72 -22.29 6.98 -6.51
CA LEU A 72 -21.20 7.30 -7.44
C LEU A 72 -20.42 6.04 -7.85
N PRO A 73 -19.72 6.06 -9.00
CA PRO A 73 -18.94 4.93 -9.47
C PRO A 73 -17.91 4.51 -8.40
N HIS A 74 -17.98 3.25 -8.00
CA HIS A 74 -17.01 2.66 -7.08
C HIS A 74 -15.92 1.94 -7.87
N LEU A 75 -14.67 2.22 -7.53
CA LEU A 75 -13.53 1.52 -8.08
C LEU A 75 -13.08 0.45 -7.09
N ARG A 76 -13.21 -0.82 -7.48
CA ARG A 76 -12.62 -1.93 -6.75
C ARG A 76 -11.21 -2.17 -7.29
N ASP A 77 -10.19 -1.95 -6.46
CA ASP A 77 -8.80 -2.27 -6.81
C ASP A 77 -8.44 -3.67 -6.32
N GLU A 78 -8.24 -4.61 -7.26
CA GLU A 78 -7.81 -5.98 -6.97
C GLU A 78 -6.29 -6.18 -7.14
N ARG A 79 -5.53 -5.10 -7.35
CA ARG A 79 -4.09 -5.18 -7.60
C ARG A 79 -3.33 -5.57 -6.34
N GLN A 80 -2.18 -6.23 -6.55
CA GLN A 80 -1.23 -6.49 -5.46
C GLN A 80 -0.75 -5.18 -4.81
N SER A 81 -0.70 -5.19 -3.48
CA SER A 81 -0.24 -4.07 -2.66
C SER A 81 1.00 -3.41 -3.25
N TYR A 82 0.90 -2.09 -3.49
CA TYR A 82 2.01 -1.30 -3.99
C TYR A 82 3.25 -1.43 -3.09
N ARG A 83 3.04 -1.46 -1.77
CA ARG A 83 4.10 -1.61 -0.76
C ARG A 83 4.82 -2.96 -0.89
N PHE A 84 4.07 -4.03 -1.11
CA PHE A 84 4.64 -5.36 -1.34
C PHE A 84 5.44 -5.42 -2.64
N ARG A 85 4.94 -4.82 -3.73
CA ARG A 85 5.67 -4.76 -5.00
C ARG A 85 6.98 -3.97 -4.88
N GLN A 86 6.97 -2.87 -4.13
CA GLN A 86 8.17 -2.07 -3.86
C GLN A 86 9.21 -2.85 -3.04
N SER A 87 8.78 -3.50 -1.95
CA SER A 87 9.69 -4.29 -1.12
C SER A 87 10.26 -5.49 -1.87
N ALA A 88 9.46 -6.16 -2.71
CA ALA A 88 9.91 -7.27 -3.56
C ALA A 88 10.94 -6.82 -4.61
N LYS A 89 10.78 -5.64 -5.21
CA LYS A 89 11.76 -5.07 -6.16
C LYS A 89 13.07 -4.73 -5.47
N ALA A 90 13.01 -3.99 -4.37
CA ALA A 90 14.19 -3.63 -3.58
C ALA A 90 14.94 -4.87 -3.06
N ALA A 91 14.22 -5.94 -2.68
CA ALA A 91 14.82 -7.20 -2.28
C ALA A 91 15.53 -7.93 -3.43
N LYS A 92 14.98 -7.88 -4.65
CA LYS A 92 15.61 -8.46 -5.85
C LYS A 92 16.88 -7.70 -6.22
N GLU A 93 16.85 -6.38 -6.25
CA GLU A 93 18.03 -5.54 -6.57
C GLU A 93 19.19 -5.77 -5.60
N LYS A 94 18.90 -5.88 -4.29
CA LYS A 94 19.92 -6.22 -3.28
C LYS A 94 20.52 -7.61 -3.49
N LYS A 95 19.71 -8.61 -3.88
CA LYS A 95 20.21 -9.97 -4.16
C LYS A 95 21.07 -9.99 -5.44
N THR A 96 20.65 -9.30 -6.49
CA THR A 96 21.38 -9.23 -7.75
C THR A 96 22.72 -8.50 -7.58
N GLY A 97 22.74 -7.35 -6.89
CA GLY A 97 23.96 -6.62 -6.58
C GLY A 97 24.93 -7.42 -5.69
N LYS A 98 24.41 -8.18 -4.73
CA LYS A 98 25.25 -9.03 -3.86
C LYS A 98 25.90 -10.19 -4.63
N TRP A 99 25.19 -10.77 -5.61
CA TRP A 99 25.72 -11.88 -6.41
C TRP A 99 26.75 -11.40 -7.44
N THR A 100 26.54 -10.24 -8.06
CA THR A 100 27.51 -9.66 -9.00
C THR A 100 28.78 -9.20 -8.30
N THR A 101 28.70 -8.54 -7.14
CA THR A 101 29.90 -8.17 -6.37
C THR A 101 30.67 -9.41 -5.90
N ALA A 102 29.98 -10.42 -5.36
CA ALA A 102 30.62 -11.66 -4.93
C ALA A 102 31.23 -12.47 -6.09
N ALA A 103 30.64 -12.43 -7.29
CA ALA A 103 31.19 -13.07 -8.48
C ALA A 103 32.46 -12.36 -8.98
N VAL A 104 32.44 -11.02 -9.02
CA VAL A 104 33.61 -10.21 -9.43
C VAL A 104 34.76 -10.35 -8.43
N GLU A 105 34.49 -10.37 -7.13
CA GLU A 105 35.51 -10.61 -6.10
C GLU A 105 36.13 -12.01 -6.20
N ASN A 106 35.32 -13.05 -6.45
CA ASN A 106 35.83 -14.40 -6.65
C ASN A 106 36.64 -14.55 -7.95
N GLU A 107 36.28 -13.85 -9.02
CA GLU A 107 37.04 -13.84 -10.27
C GLU A 107 38.38 -13.09 -10.14
N ALA A 108 38.39 -11.97 -9.41
CA ALA A 108 39.63 -11.25 -9.10
C ALA A 108 40.57 -12.08 -8.22
N ALA A 109 40.03 -12.79 -7.23
CA ALA A 109 40.78 -13.66 -6.34
C ALA A 109 41.32 -14.94 -7.01
N SER A 110 40.66 -15.44 -8.07
CA SER A 110 41.14 -16.61 -8.82
C SER A 110 42.27 -16.23 -9.79
N ARG A 111 42.17 -15.08 -10.47
CA ARG A 111 43.23 -14.57 -11.36
C ARG A 111 44.54 -14.27 -10.62
N THR A 112 44.48 -13.75 -9.41
CA THR A 112 45.67 -13.51 -8.58
C THR A 112 46.33 -14.81 -8.11
N ARG A 113 45.54 -15.83 -7.77
CA ARG A 113 46.07 -17.16 -7.41
C ARG A 113 46.73 -17.89 -8.58
N SER A 114 46.17 -17.78 -9.78
CA SER A 114 46.77 -18.38 -10.99
C SER A 114 48.09 -17.71 -11.40
N SER A 115 48.23 -16.40 -11.20
CA SER A 115 49.48 -15.68 -11.51
C SER A 115 50.60 -15.99 -10.51
N ALA A 116 50.28 -16.20 -9.23
CA ALA A 116 51.26 -16.59 -8.20
C ALA A 116 51.87 -17.98 -8.45
N VAL A 117 51.07 -18.96 -8.89
CA VAL A 117 51.51 -20.34 -9.16
C VAL A 117 52.46 -20.46 -10.36
N VAL A 118 52.27 -19.62 -11.39
CA VAL A 118 53.15 -19.61 -12.58
C VAL A 118 54.53 -19.03 -12.24
N SER A 119 54.62 -18.10 -11.29
CA SER A 119 55.89 -17.45 -10.90
C SER A 119 56.78 -18.32 -9.99
N SER A 120 56.23 -19.36 -9.36
CA SER A 120 56.97 -20.24 -8.43
C SER A 120 57.56 -21.50 -9.08
N GLY A 121 57.34 -21.74 -10.38
CA GLY A 121 57.79 -22.96 -11.09
C GLY A 121 59.15 -22.86 -11.80
N GLN A 122 59.89 -21.76 -11.64
CA GLN A 122 61.14 -21.49 -12.38
C GLN A 122 62.33 -21.22 -11.45
N ARG A 123 62.55 -22.02 -10.40
CA ARG A 123 63.85 -22.07 -9.68
C ARG A 123 64.08 -23.44 -8.99
N GLY A 124 65.03 -24.21 -9.51
CA GLY A 124 65.66 -25.39 -8.86
C GLY A 124 66.28 -26.31 -9.92
N TRP A 125 67.54 -26.07 -10.35
CA TRP A 125 68.83 -26.57 -9.82
C TRP A 125 69.16 -28.03 -10.22
N PRO A 126 70.44 -28.41 -10.43
CA PRO A 126 71.66 -27.62 -10.66
C PRO A 126 72.09 -27.58 -12.13
#